data_AF-A0A662IBL7-F1
#
_entry.id   AF-A0A662IBL7-F1
#
_cell.length_a   1.000
_cell.length_b   1.000
_cell.length_c   1.000
_cell.angle_alpha   90.00
_cell.angle_beta   90.00
_cell.angle_gamma   90.00
#
_symmetry.space_group_name_H-M   'P 1'
#
loop_
_entity.id
_entity.type
_entity.pdbx_description
1 polymer ?
#
loop_
_entity_poly.entity_id
_entity_poly.type
_entity_poly.pdbx_seq_one_letter_code
_entity_poly.pdbx_strand_id
1 'polypeptide(L)'
;MNGWRRRKVEIRAQLMASLMTARGLTLFRSYPRSKADFWKNAYMDVEVLAIFPKEEWPRLRELLRETGWWRGDSEKLVAYFGKGVRMRRVLVVNYIHETESNIYPYASIKMIWHGNDIMLGVLAGRYENGWKEFYPFEIEQYGVNKTYAQLLIDECKRVGISLIEVRRDG
;
A
#
# COMPACT_ATOMS: atom_id res chain seq x y z
N MET A 1 -23.90 1.71 -13.59
CA MET A 1 -23.03 2.76 -13.03
C MET A 1 -22.71 3.75 -14.16
N ASN A 2 -23.13 5.03 -14.08
CA ASN A 2 -22.99 6.01 -15.18
C ASN A 2 -21.53 6.10 -15.67
N GLY A 3 -21.31 6.03 -16.98
CA GLY A 3 -19.97 6.00 -17.60
C GLY A 3 -19.04 7.15 -17.17
N TRP A 4 -19.62 8.32 -16.87
CA TRP A 4 -18.89 9.47 -16.34
C TRP A 4 -18.26 9.24 -14.95
N ARG A 5 -19.00 8.58 -14.05
CA ARG A 5 -18.52 8.28 -12.69
C ARG A 5 -17.36 7.29 -12.75
N ARG A 6 -17.44 6.30 -13.63
CA ARG A 6 -16.37 5.32 -13.88
C ARG A 6 -15.10 5.99 -14.40
N ARG A 7 -15.22 6.85 -15.42
CA ARG A 7 -14.07 7.56 -16.00
C ARG A 7 -13.39 8.52 -15.03
N LYS A 8 -14.14 9.18 -14.15
CA LYS A 8 -13.58 10.05 -13.09
C LYS A 8 -12.75 9.25 -12.07
N VAL A 9 -13.22 8.05 -11.70
CA VAL A 9 -12.50 7.15 -10.81
C VAL A 9 -11.20 6.67 -11.47
N GLU A 10 -11.27 6.30 -12.75
CA GLU A 10 -10.10 5.88 -13.53
C GLU A 10 -9.04 6.99 -13.61
N ILE A 11 -9.42 8.21 -14.00
CA ILE A 11 -8.48 9.34 -14.08
C ILE A 11 -7.84 9.64 -12.72
N ARG A 12 -8.63 9.64 -11.63
CA ARG A 12 -8.11 9.87 -10.27
C ARG A 12 -7.08 8.83 -9.88
N ALA A 13 -7.39 7.56 -10.10
CA ALA A 13 -6.49 6.47 -9.74
C ALA A 13 -5.24 6.44 -10.64
N GLN A 14 -5.34 6.85 -11.91
CA GLN A 14 -4.17 7.02 -12.79
C GLN A 14 -3.25 8.13 -12.29
N LEU A 15 -3.79 9.29 -11.94
CA LEU A 15 -3.00 10.39 -11.37
C LEU A 15 -2.32 9.98 -10.06
N MET A 16 -3.01 9.22 -9.23
CA MET A 16 -2.45 8.67 -7.99
C MET A 16 -1.36 7.63 -8.29
N ALA A 17 -1.56 6.74 -9.25
CA ALA A 17 -0.56 5.76 -9.66
C ALA A 17 0.71 6.46 -10.15
N SER A 18 0.60 7.45 -11.04
CA SER A 18 1.74 8.26 -11.49
C SER A 18 2.47 8.96 -10.35
N LEU A 19 1.73 9.46 -9.35
CA LEU A 19 2.34 10.05 -8.14
C LEU A 19 3.15 9.00 -7.35
N MET A 20 2.65 7.76 -7.28
CA MET A 20 3.26 6.69 -6.49
C MET A 20 4.48 6.08 -7.20
N THR A 21 4.46 5.97 -8.53
CA THR A 21 5.58 5.49 -9.35
C THR A 21 6.86 6.31 -9.11
N ALA A 22 6.74 7.62 -8.86
CA ALA A 22 7.90 8.49 -8.70
C ALA A 22 8.54 8.45 -7.30
N ARG A 23 7.78 8.14 -6.23
CA ARG A 23 8.24 8.39 -4.84
C ARG A 23 7.72 7.41 -3.76
N GLY A 24 6.86 6.45 -4.09
CA GLY A 24 6.20 5.60 -3.10
C GLY A 24 5.40 6.41 -2.07
N LEU A 25 5.12 5.79 -0.92
CA LEU A 25 4.43 6.44 0.20
C LEU A 25 5.26 6.33 1.47
N THR A 26 5.48 7.46 2.16
CA THR A 26 6.06 7.47 3.50
C THR A 26 4.97 7.72 4.53
N LEU A 27 4.92 6.88 5.58
CA LEU A 27 3.99 6.99 6.69
C LEU A 27 4.69 7.52 7.94
N PHE A 28 3.92 8.22 8.78
CA PHE A 28 4.38 8.80 10.05
C PHE A 28 3.35 8.53 11.13
N ARG A 29 3.80 8.33 12.37
CA ARG A 29 2.90 8.22 13.55
C ARG A 29 2.20 9.54 13.87
N SER A 30 2.86 10.66 13.59
CA SER A 30 2.34 12.00 13.82
C SER A 30 2.89 12.98 12.77
N TYR A 31 2.39 14.21 12.76
CA TYR A 31 2.94 15.23 11.86
C TYR A 31 4.37 15.59 12.30
N PRO A 32 5.35 15.59 11.38
CA PRO A 32 6.70 16.03 11.70
C PRO A 32 6.68 17.50 12.12
N ARG A 33 7.37 17.81 13.22
CA ARG A 33 7.39 19.16 13.83
C ARG A 33 8.33 20.13 13.10
N SER A 34 9.32 19.61 12.37
CA SER A 34 10.31 20.40 11.65
C SER A 34 10.76 19.67 10.37
N LYS A 35 11.43 20.40 9.46
CA LYS A 35 12.07 19.79 8.27
C LYS A 35 13.21 18.84 8.65
N ALA A 36 13.97 19.18 9.69
CA ALA A 36 15.09 18.36 10.17
C ALA A 36 14.60 17.01 10.71
N ASP A 37 13.44 17.00 11.37
CA ASP A 37 12.86 15.79 11.96
C ASP A 37 11.99 14.99 11.00
N PHE A 38 11.86 15.43 9.74
CA PHE A 38 10.93 14.81 8.79
C PHE A 38 11.29 13.34 8.59
N TRP A 39 12.43 13.04 7.97
CA TRP A 39 12.82 11.65 7.71
C TRP A 39 13.19 10.87 8.97
N LYS A 40 13.63 11.55 10.03
CA LYS A 40 13.92 10.93 11.33
C LYS A 40 12.67 10.30 11.96
N ASN A 41 11.49 10.89 11.75
CA ASN A 41 10.23 10.37 12.28
C ASN A 41 9.42 9.57 11.26
N ALA A 42 9.99 9.29 10.09
CA ALA A 42 9.37 8.38 9.13
C ALA A 42 9.18 7.02 9.81
N TYR A 43 7.93 6.57 9.85
CA TYR A 43 7.57 5.30 10.46
C TYR A 43 7.81 4.13 9.50
N MET A 44 7.45 4.30 8.23
CA MET A 44 7.70 3.29 7.19
C MET A 44 7.59 3.87 5.79
N ASP A 45 8.32 3.28 4.85
CA ASP A 45 8.10 3.45 3.41
C ASP A 45 7.30 2.26 2.85
N VAL A 46 6.29 2.58 2.07
CA VAL A 46 5.38 1.63 1.44
C VAL A 46 5.46 1.79 -0.07
N GLU A 47 5.72 0.67 -0.75
CA GLU A 47 5.50 0.58 -2.19
C GLU A 47 4.04 0.22 -2.42
N VAL A 48 3.31 1.17 -3.00
CA VAL A 48 1.93 0.93 -3.44
C VAL A 48 1.99 0.17 -4.76
N LEU A 49 1.27 -0.95 -4.82
CA LEU A 49 1.22 -1.84 -5.98
C LEU A 49 -0.10 -1.70 -6.75
N ALA A 50 -1.19 -1.43 -6.04
CA ALA A 50 -2.50 -1.26 -6.65
C ALA A 50 -3.36 -0.23 -5.90
N ILE A 51 -4.29 0.37 -6.62
CA ILE A 51 -5.24 1.35 -6.12
C ILE A 51 -6.64 0.89 -6.47
N PHE A 52 -7.46 0.75 -5.44
CA PHE A 52 -8.85 0.33 -5.53
C PHE A 52 -9.79 1.50 -5.23
N PRO A 53 -10.90 1.65 -5.97
CA PRO A 53 -11.99 2.51 -5.54
C PRO A 53 -12.54 2.01 -4.20
N LYS A 54 -12.85 2.91 -3.27
CA LYS A 54 -13.40 2.54 -1.96
C LYS A 54 -14.70 1.74 -2.05
N GLU A 55 -15.48 1.94 -3.12
CA GLU A 55 -16.70 1.19 -3.40
C GLU A 55 -16.47 -0.32 -3.62
N GLU A 56 -15.28 -0.73 -4.05
CA GLU A 56 -14.92 -2.15 -4.23
C GLU A 56 -14.60 -2.84 -2.91
N TRP A 57 -14.50 -2.10 -1.79
CA TRP A 57 -14.11 -2.64 -0.49
C TRP A 57 -14.92 -3.87 -0.04
N PRO A 58 -16.26 -3.92 -0.16
CA PRO A 58 -17.01 -5.10 0.26
C PRO A 58 -16.56 -6.37 -0.48
N ARG A 59 -16.35 -6.27 -1.80
CA ARG A 59 -15.90 -7.38 -2.66
C ARG A 59 -14.45 -7.74 -2.37
N LEU A 60 -13.58 -6.75 -2.23
CA LEU A 60 -12.17 -6.98 -1.89
C LEU A 60 -12.01 -7.63 -0.51
N ARG A 61 -12.82 -7.21 0.48
CA ARG A 61 -12.81 -7.80 1.82
C ARG A 61 -13.29 -9.25 1.83
N GLU A 62 -14.30 -9.56 1.03
CA GLU A 62 -14.78 -10.92 0.85
C GLU A 62 -13.70 -11.80 0.19
N LEU A 63 -13.09 -11.31 -0.88
CA LEU A 63 -11.99 -12.01 -1.54
C LEU A 63 -10.80 -12.25 -0.59
N LEU A 64 -10.39 -11.25 0.19
CA LEU A 64 -9.34 -11.41 1.21
C LEU A 64 -9.66 -12.57 2.16
N ARG A 65 -10.90 -12.66 2.66
CA ARG A 65 -11.32 -13.76 3.54
C ARG A 65 -11.28 -15.11 2.82
N GLU A 66 -11.79 -15.19 1.59
CA GLU A 66 -11.82 -16.43 0.80
C GLU A 66 -10.43 -16.93 0.43
N THR A 67 -9.51 -16.00 0.18
CA THR A 67 -8.11 -16.29 -0.15
C THR A 67 -7.22 -16.38 1.09
N GLY A 68 -7.79 -16.56 2.28
CA GLY A 68 -7.03 -16.85 3.50
C GLY A 68 -6.28 -15.66 4.12
N TRP A 69 -6.53 -14.43 3.66
CA TRP A 69 -5.97 -13.24 4.32
C TRP A 69 -6.79 -12.88 5.56
N TRP A 70 -6.12 -12.77 6.71
CA TRP A 70 -6.75 -12.26 7.93
C TRP A 70 -6.26 -10.85 8.25
N ARG A 71 -7.16 -10.11 8.89
CA ARG A 71 -6.88 -8.75 9.34
C ARG A 71 -5.95 -8.78 10.55
N GLY A 72 -4.82 -8.09 10.46
CA GLY A 72 -3.99 -7.72 11.59
C GLY A 72 -4.33 -6.32 12.14
N ASP A 73 -3.36 -5.68 12.77
CA ASP A 73 -3.55 -4.38 13.41
C ASP A 73 -3.92 -3.26 12.43
N SER A 74 -4.66 -2.28 12.95
CA SER A 74 -5.04 -1.08 12.22
C SER A 74 -4.60 0.18 12.94
N GLU A 75 -4.04 1.13 12.20
CA GLU A 75 -3.40 2.32 12.73
C GLU A 75 -3.81 3.56 11.96
N LYS A 76 -4.05 4.67 12.67
CA LYS A 76 -4.20 5.99 12.03
C LYS A 76 -2.82 6.63 11.91
N LEU A 77 -2.38 6.85 10.68
CA LEU A 77 -1.06 7.39 10.37
C LEU A 77 -1.18 8.67 9.54
N VAL A 78 -0.09 9.42 9.40
CA VAL A 78 0.02 10.52 8.46
C VAL A 78 0.78 10.02 7.23
N ALA A 79 0.21 10.20 6.04
CA ALA A 79 0.78 9.82 4.76
C ALA A 79 1.42 11.01 4.06
N TYR A 80 2.61 10.80 3.51
CA TYR A 80 3.31 11.72 2.61
C TYR A 80 3.60 11.02 1.29
N PHE A 81 3.19 11.66 0.20
CA PHE A 81 3.28 11.13 -1.15
C PHE A 81 4.39 11.81 -1.98
N GLY A 82 5.25 12.62 -1.37
CA GLY A 82 6.34 13.33 -2.05
C GLY A 82 6.08 14.81 -2.36
N LYS A 83 7.12 15.50 -2.88
CA LYS A 83 7.18 16.97 -3.04
C LYS A 83 5.93 17.54 -3.71
N GLY A 84 5.38 18.60 -3.12
CA GLY A 84 4.20 19.32 -3.63
C GLY A 84 2.86 18.77 -3.13
N VAL A 85 2.85 17.58 -2.52
CA VAL A 85 1.62 16.99 -1.97
C VAL A 85 1.54 17.24 -0.47
N ARG A 86 0.40 17.77 -0.03
CA ARG A 86 0.12 17.93 1.40
C ARG A 86 -0.02 16.57 2.07
N MET A 87 0.64 16.41 3.20
CA MET A 87 0.46 15.24 4.05
C MET A 87 -0.99 15.14 4.53
N ARG A 88 -1.49 13.91 4.74
CA ARG A 88 -2.85 13.67 5.23
C ARG A 88 -2.92 12.53 6.22
N ARG A 89 -3.85 12.60 7.16
CA ARG A 89 -4.17 11.45 8.02
C ARG A 89 -4.90 10.37 7.20
N VAL A 90 -4.44 9.13 7.32
CA VAL A 90 -4.96 7.94 6.65
C VAL A 90 -5.18 6.83 7.67
N LEU A 91 -6.12 5.94 7.38
CA LEU A 91 -6.22 4.67 8.08
C LEU A 91 -5.37 3.64 7.32
N VAL A 92 -4.54 2.92 8.04
CA VAL A 92 -3.76 1.80 7.51
C VAL A 92 -4.19 0.54 8.22
N VAL A 93 -4.50 -0.51 7.48
CA VAL A 93 -4.87 -1.82 8.02
C VAL A 93 -3.90 -2.85 7.47
N ASN A 94 -3.30 -3.64 8.36
CA ASN A 94 -2.46 -4.76 7.96
C ASN A 94 -3.32 -5.98 7.64
N TYR A 95 -2.98 -6.69 6.58
CA TYR A 95 -3.49 -8.03 6.30
C TYR A 95 -2.32 -9.00 6.21
N ILE A 96 -2.53 -10.21 6.72
CA ILE A 96 -1.51 -11.25 6.84
C ILE A 96 -2.06 -12.52 6.17
N HIS A 97 -1.17 -13.28 5.55
CA HIS A 97 -1.46 -14.55 4.88
C HIS A 97 -0.35 -15.57 5.17
N GLU A 98 -0.69 -16.84 5.36
CA GLU A 98 0.29 -17.92 5.56
C GLU A 98 1.02 -18.22 4.25
N THR A 99 2.34 -18.35 4.29
CA THR A 99 3.10 -18.78 3.12
C THR A 99 3.42 -20.27 3.21
N GLU A 100 3.95 -20.81 2.12
CA GLU A 100 4.48 -22.18 2.09
C GLU A 100 5.92 -22.27 2.62
N SER A 101 6.52 -21.15 3.04
CA SER A 101 7.90 -21.07 3.49
C SER A 101 8.01 -21.18 5.00
N ASN A 102 8.81 -22.14 5.49
CA ASN A 102 9.15 -22.24 6.91
C ASN A 102 10.00 -21.07 7.42
N ILE A 103 10.74 -20.38 6.53
CA ILE A 103 11.62 -19.26 6.89
C ILE A 103 10.82 -17.95 6.93
N TYR A 104 9.86 -17.81 6.02
CA TYR A 104 9.01 -16.63 5.88
C TYR A 104 7.53 -17.02 5.99
N PRO A 105 7.07 -17.55 7.14
CA PRO A 105 5.76 -18.19 7.27
C PRO A 105 4.57 -17.27 6.99
N TYR A 106 4.81 -15.96 6.93
CA TYR A 106 3.77 -14.96 6.72
C TYR A 106 4.15 -13.96 5.64
N ALA A 107 3.19 -13.65 4.77
CA ALA A 107 3.19 -12.49 3.91
C ALA A 107 2.29 -11.41 4.52
N SER A 108 2.65 -10.14 4.31
CA SER A 108 1.86 -9.00 4.80
C SER A 108 1.67 -7.93 3.74
N ILE A 109 0.46 -7.36 3.72
CA ILE A 109 0.09 -6.22 2.89
C ILE A 109 -0.54 -5.13 3.75
N LYS A 110 -0.40 -3.89 3.30
CA LYS A 110 -1.05 -2.71 3.88
C LYS A 110 -2.18 -2.26 2.98
N MET A 111 -3.35 -2.09 3.57
CA MET A 111 -4.49 -1.41 2.95
C MET A 111 -4.55 0.01 3.53
N ILE A 112 -4.42 1.03 2.68
CA ILE A 112 -4.27 2.42 3.09
C ILE A 112 -5.42 3.25 2.52
N TRP A 113 -6.29 3.76 3.38
CA TRP A 113 -7.44 4.58 3.00
C TRP A 113 -7.04 6.03 2.82
N HIS A 114 -7.19 6.53 1.60
CA HIS A 114 -6.95 7.91 1.27
C HIS A 114 -8.10 8.49 0.43
N GLY A 115 -8.95 9.28 1.08
CA GLY A 115 -10.14 9.84 0.44
C GLY A 115 -11.10 8.75 -0.02
N ASN A 116 -11.29 8.63 -1.35
CA ASN A 116 -12.18 7.66 -1.97
C ASN A 116 -11.43 6.47 -2.58
N ASP A 117 -10.16 6.31 -2.25
CA ASP A 117 -9.31 5.24 -2.75
C ASP A 117 -8.74 4.43 -1.59
N ILE A 118 -8.44 3.16 -1.87
CA ILE A 118 -7.74 2.23 -0.99
C ILE A 118 -6.51 1.77 -1.75
N MET A 119 -5.34 2.08 -1.21
CA MET A 119 -4.06 1.65 -1.79
C MET A 119 -3.63 0.35 -1.13
N LEU A 120 -3.30 -0.65 -1.95
CA LEU A 120 -2.62 -1.86 -1.51
C LEU A 120 -1.13 -1.62 -1.67
N GLY A 121 -0.37 -1.79 -0.60
CA GLY A 121 1.07 -1.66 -0.64
C GLY A 121 1.79 -2.66 0.25
N VAL A 122 3.08 -2.81 -0.03
CA VAL A 122 4.00 -3.67 0.71
C VAL A 122 5.10 -2.81 1.34
N LEU A 123 5.62 -3.26 2.47
CA LEU A 123 6.71 -2.57 3.15
C LEU A 123 7.95 -2.53 2.24
N ALA A 124 8.38 -1.35 1.82
CA ALA A 124 9.51 -1.18 0.89
C ALA A 124 10.78 -0.65 1.56
N GLY A 125 10.77 -0.55 2.89
CA GLY A 125 11.92 -0.21 3.73
C GLY A 125 11.52 0.46 5.04
N ARG A 126 12.36 0.26 6.07
CA ARG A 126 12.30 0.95 7.36
C ARG A 126 13.44 1.97 7.41
N TYR A 127 13.17 3.15 7.94
CA TYR A 127 14.24 4.05 8.34
C TYR A 127 14.53 3.80 9.81
N GLU A 128 15.78 3.46 10.12
CA GLU A 128 16.37 3.81 11.40
C GLU A 128 17.38 4.92 11.10
N ASN A 129 17.21 6.10 11.71
CA ASN A 129 18.18 7.21 11.64
C ASN A 129 18.46 7.86 10.26
N GLY A 130 17.52 7.77 9.30
CA GLY A 130 17.55 8.62 8.09
C GLY A 130 18.35 8.06 6.91
N TRP A 131 18.86 6.83 7.00
CA TRP A 131 19.37 6.07 5.85
C TRP A 131 18.67 4.71 5.76
N LYS A 132 18.47 4.23 4.54
CA LYS A 132 17.77 2.99 4.23
C LYS A 132 18.75 1.82 4.32
N GLU A 133 19.19 1.48 5.54
CA GLU A 133 19.92 0.23 5.74
C GLU A 133 18.93 -0.92 5.56
N PHE A 134 19.21 -1.79 4.59
CA PHE A 134 18.43 -2.99 4.37
C PHE A 134 19.19 -4.18 4.93
N TYR A 135 18.63 -4.81 5.97
CA TYR A 135 19.09 -6.15 6.32
C TYR A 135 18.66 -7.13 5.22
N PRO A 136 19.50 -8.11 4.82
CA PRO A 136 19.14 -9.07 3.77
C PRO A 136 17.79 -9.77 3.98
N PHE A 137 17.46 -10.10 5.23
CA PHE A 137 16.16 -10.66 5.62
C PHE A 137 14.97 -9.75 5.27
N GLU A 138 15.11 -8.42 5.40
CA GLU A 138 14.04 -7.48 5.06
C GLU A 138 13.81 -7.38 3.56
N ILE A 139 14.86 -7.55 2.75
CA ILE A 139 14.76 -7.61 1.28
C ILE A 139 14.01 -8.88 0.86
N GLU A 140 14.37 -10.03 1.44
CA GLU A 140 13.71 -11.29 1.16
C GLU A 140 12.24 -11.29 1.61
N GLN A 141 11.95 -10.79 2.83
CA GLN A 141 10.57 -10.62 3.30
C GLN A 141 9.78 -9.64 2.44
N TYR A 142 10.40 -8.57 1.93
CA TYR A 142 9.78 -7.68 0.94
C TYR A 142 9.43 -8.45 -0.34
N GLY A 143 10.34 -9.30 -0.84
CA GLY A 143 10.09 -10.17 -1.98
C GLY A 143 8.89 -11.09 -1.75
N VAL A 144 8.81 -11.75 -0.60
CA VAL A 144 7.67 -12.59 -0.20
C VAL A 144 6.37 -11.77 -0.17
N ASN A 145 6.36 -10.62 0.51
CA ASN A 145 5.20 -9.75 0.59
C ASN A 145 4.73 -9.32 -0.81
N LYS A 146 5.68 -8.96 -1.70
CA LYS A 146 5.39 -8.51 -3.06
C LYS A 146 4.80 -9.61 -3.91
N THR A 147 5.36 -10.83 -3.83
CA THR A 147 4.84 -12.00 -4.57
C THR A 147 3.40 -12.29 -4.19
N TYR A 148 3.10 -12.41 -2.89
CA TYR A 148 1.74 -12.69 -2.43
C TYR A 148 0.77 -11.52 -2.70
N ALA A 149 1.25 -10.28 -2.62
CA ALA A 149 0.46 -9.12 -3.04
C ALA A 149 0.10 -9.17 -4.53
N GLN A 150 1.03 -9.56 -5.39
CA GLN A 150 0.78 -9.69 -6.83
C GLN A 150 -0.22 -10.81 -7.12
N LEU A 151 -0.11 -11.96 -6.45
CA LEU A 151 -1.10 -13.04 -6.55
C LEU A 151 -2.51 -12.55 -6.19
N LEU A 152 -2.65 -11.77 -5.12
CA LEU A 152 -3.93 -11.16 -4.75
C LEU A 152 -4.43 -10.16 -5.81
N ILE A 153 -3.53 -9.34 -6.39
CA ILE A 153 -3.90 -8.40 -7.46
C ILE A 153 -4.40 -9.16 -8.70
N ASP A 154 -3.73 -10.24 -9.08
CA ASP A 154 -4.13 -11.05 -10.24
C ASP A 154 -5.46 -11.74 -10.00
N GLU A 155 -5.68 -12.22 -8.77
CA GLU A 155 -6.96 -12.76 -8.34
C GLU A 155 -8.08 -11.69 -8.36
N CYS A 156 -7.81 -10.47 -7.92
CA CYS A 156 -8.74 -9.34 -8.04
C CYS A 156 -9.13 -9.08 -9.49
N LYS A 157 -8.18 -9.12 -10.43
CA LYS A 157 -8.45 -8.98 -11.87
C LYS A 157 -9.33 -10.13 -12.37
N ARG A 158 -9.01 -11.37 -11.97
CA ARG A 158 -9.75 -12.58 -12.34
C ARG A 158 -11.23 -12.49 -11.95
N VAL A 159 -11.53 -11.98 -10.76
CA VAL A 159 -12.90 -11.82 -10.27
C VAL A 159 -13.55 -10.48 -10.65
N GLY A 160 -12.86 -9.65 -11.45
CA GLY A 160 -13.38 -8.37 -11.94
C GLY A 160 -13.56 -7.31 -10.85
N ILE A 161 -12.67 -7.27 -9.86
CA ILE A 161 -12.56 -6.11 -8.95
C ILE A 161 -11.82 -5.00 -9.67
N SER A 162 -12.43 -3.81 -9.74
CA SER A 162 -11.81 -2.65 -10.38
C SER A 162 -10.57 -2.20 -9.62
N LEU A 163 -9.42 -2.13 -10.30
CA LEU A 163 -8.17 -1.63 -9.73
C LEU A 163 -7.28 -0.98 -10.77
N ILE A 164 -6.33 -0.17 -10.32
CA ILE A 164 -5.23 0.35 -11.14
C ILE A 164 -3.91 -0.10 -10.54
N GLU A 165 -3.10 -0.78 -11.35
CA GLU A 165 -1.75 -1.17 -10.96
C GLU A 165 -0.81 0.02 -11.05
N VAL A 166 0.04 0.17 -10.04
CA VAL A 166 1.11 1.15 -10.00
C VAL A 166 2.34 0.48 -10.61
N ARG A 167 2.62 0.78 -11.88
CA ARG A 167 3.83 0.28 -12.55
C ARG A 167 5.01 1.15 -12.16
N ARG A 168 6.14 0.54 -11.79
CA ARG A 168 7.44 1.22 -11.84
C ARG A 168 7.91 1.16 -13.29
N ASP A 169 8.10 2.31 -13.92
CA ASP A 169 8.88 2.36 -15.15
C ASP A 169 10.27 1.82 -14.80
N GLY A 170 10.68 0.77 -15.51
CA GLY A 170 11.97 0.09 -15.33
C GLY A 170 13.14 0.96 -15.71
#